data_AF-A0A2A4P5V5-F1
#
_entry.id   AF-A0A2A4P5V5-F1
#
_cell.length_a   1.000
_cell.length_b   1.000
_cell.length_c   1.000
_cell.angle_alpha   90.00
_cell.angle_beta   90.00
_cell.angle_gamma   90.00
#
_symmetry.space_group_name_H-M   'P 1'
#
loop_
_entity.id
_entity.type
_entity.pdbx_description
1 polymer ?
#
loop_
_entity_poly.entity_id
_entity_poly.type
_entity_poly.pdbx_seq_one_letter_code
_entity_poly.pdbx_strand_id
1 'polypeptide(L)'
;MLLPTRLTAGTREFLGVIAYNDAGVVLDSLSGFEVYRDISWESSNKAIAVVEIFDDDKSAVLVTFKKPGQVTITAKFRSLSDSVTLMVR
;
A
#
# COMPACT_ATOMS: atom_id res chain seq x y z
N MET A 1 -1.45 2.01 -21.61
CA MET A 1 -2.30 2.97 -20.89
C MET A 1 -3.22 2.17 -19.98
N LEU A 2 -2.89 2.05 -18.68
CA LEU A 2 -3.79 1.41 -17.72
C LEU A 2 -4.90 2.41 -17.39
N LEU A 3 -6.16 2.00 -17.54
CA LEU A 3 -7.29 2.81 -17.10
C LEU A 3 -7.17 2.97 -15.57
N PRO A 4 -7.28 4.20 -15.01
CA PRO A 4 -7.26 4.36 -13.56
C PRO A 4 -8.44 3.58 -12.98
N THR A 5 -8.14 2.68 -12.04
CA THR A 5 -9.14 1.95 -11.26
C THR A 5 -10.15 2.95 -10.70
N ARG A 6 -11.43 2.78 -11.05
CA ARG A 6 -12.50 3.68 -10.58
C ARG A 6 -12.84 3.31 -9.14
N LEU A 7 -12.27 4.04 -8.19
CA LEU A 7 -12.57 3.87 -6.77
C LEU A 7 -13.70 4.79 -6.37
N THR A 8 -14.67 4.23 -5.64
CA THR A 8 -15.82 4.98 -5.11
C THR A 8 -15.63 5.16 -3.61
N ALA A 9 -16.11 6.27 -3.05
CA ALA A 9 -16.19 6.39 -1.59
C ALA A 9 -17.02 5.23 -1.00
N GLY A 10 -16.51 4.61 0.07
CA GLY A 10 -17.05 3.40 0.68
C GLY A 10 -16.38 2.10 0.22
N THR A 11 -15.61 2.13 -0.88
CA THR A 11 -14.84 0.97 -1.33
C THR A 11 -13.67 0.67 -0.37
N ARG A 12 -13.34 -0.61 -0.23
CA ARG A 12 -12.14 -1.09 0.46
C ARG A 12 -11.30 -1.87 -0.54
N GLU A 13 -10.00 -1.60 -0.62
CA GLU A 13 -9.08 -2.29 -1.52
C GLU A 13 -7.85 -2.78 -0.78
N PHE A 14 -7.32 -3.92 -1.20
CA PHE A 14 -6.02 -4.38 -0.76
C PHE A 14 -4.93 -3.73 -1.62
N LEU A 15 -3.95 -3.13 -0.96
CA LEU A 15 -2.70 -2.73 -1.59
C LEU A 15 -1.58 -3.61 -1.05
N GLY A 16 -0.78 -4.16 -1.95
CA GLY A 16 0.38 -4.99 -1.63
C GLY A 16 1.67 -4.38 -2.16
N VAL A 17 2.78 -4.70 -1.50
CA VAL A 17 4.14 -4.43 -1.95
C VAL A 17 4.80 -5.75 -2.28
N ILE A 18 5.58 -5.75 -3.36
CA ILE A 18 6.48 -6.85 -3.71
C ILE A 18 7.89 -6.30 -3.61
N ALA A 19 8.70 -6.88 -2.74
CA ALA A 19 10.11 -6.53 -2.62
C ALA A 19 10.98 -7.44 -3.50
N TYR A 20 12.04 -6.88 -4.06
CA TYR A 20 13.02 -7.59 -4.88
C TYR A 20 14.42 -7.40 -4.28
N ASN A 21 15.28 -8.41 -4.37
CA ASN A 21 16.71 -8.23 -4.11
C ASN A 21 17.41 -7.59 -5.32
N ASP A 22 18.71 -7.31 -5.19
CA ASP A 22 19.51 -6.69 -6.27
C ASP A 22 19.60 -7.53 -7.56
N ALA A 23 19.30 -8.83 -7.48
CA ALA A 23 19.22 -9.74 -8.62
C ALA A 23 17.82 -9.75 -9.29
N GLY A 24 16.87 -8.95 -8.79
CA GLY A 24 15.50 -8.90 -9.30
C GLY A 24 14.63 -10.09 -8.89
N VAL A 25 15.06 -10.86 -7.88
CA VAL A 25 14.28 -12.00 -7.35
C VAL A 25 13.32 -11.50 -6.28
N VAL A 26 12.06 -11.94 -6.36
CA VAL A 26 11.02 -11.64 -5.36
C VAL A 26 11.42 -12.18 -3.99
N LEU A 27 11.31 -11.33 -2.98
CA LEU A 27 11.43 -11.73 -1.59
C LEU A 27 10.04 -12.19 -1.10
N ASP A 28 9.86 -13.47 -0.80
CA ASP A 28 8.61 -14.01 -0.28
C ASP A 28 8.58 -14.01 1.26
N SER A 29 7.40 -13.89 1.87
CA SER A 29 7.18 -13.85 3.31
C SER A 29 7.72 -15.09 4.04
N LEU A 30 7.80 -16.25 3.38
CA LEU A 30 8.37 -17.49 3.93
C LEU A 30 9.91 -17.53 3.96
N SER A 31 10.58 -16.66 3.19
CA SER A 31 12.05 -16.54 3.15
C SER A 31 12.58 -15.16 3.61
N GLY A 32 11.67 -14.19 3.78
CA GLY A 32 11.95 -12.79 4.12
C GLY A 32 11.01 -12.25 5.19
N PHE A 33 10.58 -13.08 6.15
CA PHE A 33 9.60 -12.77 7.20
C PHE A 33 9.95 -11.51 8.02
N GLU A 34 11.21 -11.06 8.02
CA GLU A 34 11.63 -9.80 8.66
C GLU A 34 11.45 -8.55 7.78
N VAL A 35 11.59 -8.67 6.45
CA VAL A 35 11.54 -7.51 5.52
C VAL A 35 10.17 -6.83 5.59
N TYR A 36 9.10 -7.62 5.56
CA TYR A 36 7.74 -7.09 5.54
C TYR A 36 7.28 -6.55 6.91
N ARG A 37 7.86 -7.00 8.02
CA ARG A 37 7.53 -6.47 9.36
C ARG A 37 7.99 -5.03 9.59
N ASP A 38 9.04 -4.61 8.89
CA ASP A 38 9.59 -3.26 8.96
C ASP A 38 8.90 -2.29 7.99
N ILE A 39 7.94 -2.75 7.18
CA ILE A 39 7.19 -1.86 6.31
C ILE A 39 6.24 -1.00 7.14
N SER A 40 6.25 0.29 6.86
CA SER A 40 5.25 1.24 7.35
C SER A 40 4.43 1.78 6.19
N TRP A 41 3.16 2.05 6.45
CA TRP A 41 2.23 2.56 5.46
C TRP A 41 1.64 3.90 5.90
N GLU A 42 1.47 4.79 4.93
CA GLU A 42 0.96 6.13 5.17
C GLU A 42 -0.03 6.56 4.08
N SER A 43 -1.08 7.27 4.49
CA SER A 43 -2.00 7.97 3.60
C SER A 43 -1.71 9.46 3.67
N SER A 44 -1.57 10.11 2.51
CA SER A 44 -1.36 11.56 2.43
C SER A 44 -2.54 12.38 2.98
N ASN A 45 -3.73 11.77 3.07
CA ASN A 45 -4.91 12.41 3.67
C ASN A 45 -5.88 11.37 4.26
N LYS A 46 -5.84 11.22 5.59
CA LYS A 46 -6.71 10.30 6.35
C LYS A 46 -8.21 10.64 6.30
N ALA A 47 -8.57 11.85 5.87
CA ALA A 47 -9.98 12.20 5.61
C ALA A 47 -10.51 11.58 4.30
N ILE A 48 -9.62 11.28 3.35
CA ILE A 48 -9.94 10.66 2.05
C ILE A 48 -9.76 9.14 2.12
N ALA A 49 -8.66 8.65 2.69
CA ALA A 49 -8.41 7.21 2.81
C ALA A 49 -7.65 6.86 4.10
N VAL A 50 -8.09 5.79 4.78
CA VAL A 50 -7.44 5.25 5.98
C VAL A 50 -6.83 3.90 5.64
N VAL A 51 -5.64 3.63 6.19
CA VAL A 51 -4.91 2.37 6.01
C VAL A 51 -5.03 1.55 7.29
N GLU A 52 -5.46 0.31 7.14
CA GLU A 52 -5.48 -0.72 8.18
C GLU A 52 -4.32 -1.70 7.90
N ILE A 53 -3.40 -1.80 8.85
CA ILE A 53 -2.22 -2.67 8.76
C ILE A 53 -2.53 -3.97 9.49
N PHE A 54 -2.16 -5.10 8.90
CA PHE A 54 -2.26 -6.41 9.55
C PHE A 54 -1.00 -6.68 10.37
N ASP A 55 -1.17 -7.11 11.63
CA ASP A 55 -0.08 -7.12 12.62
C ASP A 55 1.08 -8.08 12.25
N ASP A 56 0.77 -9.23 11.66
CA ASP A 56 1.75 -10.27 11.39
C ASP A 56 2.41 -10.15 10.00
N ASP A 57 1.74 -9.48 9.06
CA ASP A 57 2.19 -9.29 7.70
C ASP A 57 1.81 -7.91 7.16
N LYS A 58 2.81 -7.03 7.03
CA LYS A 58 2.62 -5.68 6.48
C LYS A 58 2.99 -5.58 5.01
N SER A 59 3.17 -6.71 4.31
CA SER A 59 3.32 -6.72 2.84
C SER A 59 2.06 -6.22 2.16
N ALA A 60 0.90 -6.33 2.82
CA ALA A 60 -0.36 -5.81 2.34
C ALA A 60 -1.11 -5.03 3.42
N VAL A 61 -1.95 -4.11 2.97
CA VAL A 61 -2.84 -3.32 3.82
C VAL A 61 -4.22 -3.24 3.21
N LEU A 62 -5.21 -3.05 4.06
CA LEU A 62 -6.56 -2.73 3.63
C LEU A 62 -6.76 -1.22 3.68
N VAL A 63 -7.07 -0.63 2.53
CA VAL A 63 -7.33 0.80 2.40
C VAL A 63 -8.83 1.03 2.28
N THR A 64 -9.39 1.79 3.22
CA THR A 64 -10.79 2.21 3.19
C THR A 64 -10.89 3.64 2.65
N PHE A 65 -11.53 3.83 1.50
CA PHE A 65 -11.75 5.14 0.88
C PHE A 65 -13.04 5.77 1.43
N LYS A 66 -12.94 6.95 2.05
CA LYS A 66 -14.05 7.57 2.81
C LYS A 66 -14.73 8.71 2.06
N LYS A 67 -13.99 9.44 1.22
CA LYS A 67 -14.48 10.64 0.55
C LYS A 67 -13.89 10.76 -0.86
N PRO A 68 -14.60 11.41 -1.80
CA PRO A 68 -14.02 11.77 -3.09
C PRO A 68 -12.79 12.66 -2.93
N GLY A 69 -11.83 12.49 -3.83
CA GLY A 69 -10.59 13.25 -3.86
C GLY A 69 -9.38 12.40 -4.27
N GLN A 70 -8.25 13.08 -4.42
CA GLN A 70 -6.98 12.43 -4.71
C GLN A 70 -6.26 12.11 -3.40
N VAL A 71 -5.71 10.91 -3.29
CA VAL A 71 -4.90 10.47 -2.15
C VAL A 71 -3.70 9.67 -2.64
N THR A 72 -2.57 9.82 -1.96
CA THR A 72 -1.38 8.99 -2.18
C THR A 72 -1.23 8.04 -1.01
N ILE A 73 -1.11 6.75 -1.30
CA ILE A 73 -0.75 5.73 -0.31
C ILE A 73 0.72 5.38 -0.54
N THR A 74 1.52 5.45 0.53
CA THR A 74 2.97 5.23 0.48
C THR A 74 3.35 4.06 1.37
N ALA A 75 4.14 3.14 0.84
CA ALA A 75 4.84 2.13 1.61
C ALA A 75 6.31 2.54 1.79
N LYS A 76 6.85 2.37 2.99
CA LYS A 76 8.23 2.72 3.34
C LYS A 76 8.92 1.51 3.98
N PHE A 77 10.11 1.20 3.50
CA PHE A 77 10.99 0.16 4.05
C PHE A 77 12.42 0.71 4.16
N ARG A 78 12.89 0.96 5.38
CA ARG A 78 14.20 1.59 5.64
C ARG A 78 14.34 2.91 4.86
N SER A 79 15.28 2.98 3.91
CA SER A 79 15.50 4.15 3.03
C SER A 79 14.71 4.10 1.72
N LEU A 80 13.99 3.01 1.46
CA LEU A 80 13.17 2.82 0.26
C LEU A 80 11.74 3.28 0.51
N SER A 81 11.12 3.85 -0.53
CA SER A 81 9.71 4.20 -0.53
C SER A 81 9.12 3.99 -1.91
N ASP A 82 7.89 3.51 -1.96
CA ASP A 82 7.10 3.49 -3.17
C ASP A 82 5.66 3.94 -2.87
N SER A 83 4.95 4.40 -3.89
CA SER A 83 3.64 5.01 -3.70
C SER A 83 2.70 4.79 -4.88
N VAL A 84 1.40 4.78 -4.55
CA VAL A 84 0.34 4.80 -5.55
C VAL A 84 -0.56 6.02 -5.30
N THR A 85 -0.82 6.76 -6.37
CA THR A 85 -1.79 7.87 -6.36
C THR A 85 -3.13 7.36 -6.88
N LEU A 86 -4.17 7.57 -6.09
CA LEU A 86 -5.51 7.07 -6.33
C LEU A 86 -6.50 8.23 -6.41
N MET A 87 -7.45 8.11 -7.33
CA MET A 87 -8.56 9.05 -7.49
C MET A 87 -9.85 8.40 -7.04
N VAL A 88 -10.41 8.88 -5.92
CA VAL A 88 -11.71 8.48 -5.39
C VAL A 88 -12.78 9.41 -5.95
N ARG A 89 -13.88 8.84 -6.44
CA ARG A 89 -15.03 9.60 -6.96
C ARG A 89 -16.29 9.36 -6.14
#